data_AF-A0A829YKC9-F1
#
_entry.id   AF-A0A829YKC9-F1
#
_cell.length_a   1.000
_cell.length_b   1.000
_cell.length_c   1.000
_cell.angle_alpha   90.00
_cell.angle_beta   90.00
_cell.angle_gamma   90.00
#
_symmetry.space_group_name_H-M   'P 1'
#
loop_
_entity.id
_entity.type
_entity.pdbx_description
1 polymer ?
#
loop_
_entity_poly.entity_id
_entity_poly.type
_entity_poly.pdbx_seq_one_letter_code
_entity_poly.pdbx_strand_id
1 'polypeptide(L)' 'MTVLRNTAGDPAKQQQAIEALAKESDTPIEHVRELYEIEHARLNSQARVKTFVSVIATRLVRNTLHAERTNS' A
#
# COMPACT_ATOMS: atom_id res chain seq x y z
N MET A 1 -17.97 15.36 20.11
CA MET A 1 -17.51 15.18 18.73
C MET A 1 -16.32 14.23 18.74
N THR A 2 -16.47 13.02 18.21
CA THR A 2 -15.34 12.08 18.08
C THR A 2 -14.54 12.45 16.84
N VAL A 3 -13.36 13.02 17.03
CA VAL A 3 -12.43 13.29 15.94
C VAL A 3 -11.92 11.94 15.43
N LEU A 4 -12.29 11.55 14.22
CA LEU A 4 -11.72 10.37 13.57
C LEU A 4 -10.21 10.59 13.45
N ARG A 5 -9.41 9.84 14.23
CA ARG A 5 -7.96 9.92 14.14
C ARG A 5 -7.55 9.50 12.72
N ASN A 6 -6.89 10.41 12.01
CA ASN A 6 -6.29 10.13 10.72
C ASN A 6 -5.17 9.09 10.94
N THR A 7 -5.41 7.86 10.50
CA THR A 7 -4.45 6.74 10.61
C THR A 7 -3.75 6.46 9.27
N ALA A 8 -3.84 7.38 8.31
CA ALA A 8 -3.28 7.26 6.96
C ALA A 8 -1.74 7.28 6.89
N GLY A 9 -1.07 7.11 8.03
CA GLY A 9 0.37 6.91 8.16
C GLY A 9 0.71 6.06 9.39
N ASP A 10 -0.25 5.28 9.88
CA ASP A 10 -0.04 4.35 11.00
C ASP A 10 0.80 3.16 10.49
N PRO A 11 2.04 3.00 10.99
CA PRO A 11 2.94 1.93 10.54
C PRO A 11 2.33 0.54 10.71
N ALA A 12 1.49 0.33 11.74
CA ALA A 12 0.86 -0.96 11.97
C ALA A 12 -0.15 -1.30 10.87
N LYS A 13 -0.91 -0.31 10.39
CA LYS A 13 -1.87 -0.51 9.29
C LYS A 13 -1.18 -0.68 7.94
N GLN A 14 -0.07 0.03 7.73
CA GLN A 14 0.75 -0.17 6.53
C GLN A 14 1.32 -1.58 6.49
N GLN A 15 1.89 -2.06 7.59
CA GLN A 15 2.42 -3.41 7.71
C GLN A 15 1.32 -4.47 7.49
N GLN A 16 0.13 -4.30 8.07
CA GLN A 16 -1.02 -5.18 7.80
C GLN A 16 -1.43 -5.20 6.33
N ALA A 17 -1.40 -4.06 5.64
CA ALA A 17 -1.72 -3.99 4.22
C ALA A 17 -0.67 -4.72 3.36
N ILE A 18 0.62 -4.59 3.70
CA ILE A 18 1.72 -5.30 3.03
C ILE A 18 1.60 -6.82 3.23
N GLU A 19 1.33 -7.28 4.45
CA GLU A 19 1.13 -8.70 4.76
C GLU A 19 -0.09 -9.28 4.02
N ALA A 20 -1.20 -8.54 3.99
CA ALA A 20 -2.38 -8.94 3.26
C ALA A 20 -2.10 -9.07 1.75
N LEU A 21 -1.39 -8.10 1.16
CA LEU A 21 -1.01 -8.14 -0.25
C LEU A 21 -0.09 -9.32 -0.56
N ALA A 22 0.94 -9.56 0.25
CA ALA A 22 1.86 -10.68 0.09
C ALA A 22 1.13 -12.03 0.12
N LYS A 23 0.17 -12.18 1.04
CA LYS A 23 -0.69 -13.36 1.12
C LYS A 23 -1.64 -13.48 -0.06
N GLU A 24 -2.27 -12.39 -0.50
CA GLU A 24 -3.21 -12.35 -1.63
C GLU A 24 -2.54 -12.72 -2.96
N SER A 25 -1.30 -12.29 -3.17
CA SER A 25 -0.57 -12.46 -4.43
C SER A 25 0.43 -13.62 -4.44
N ASP A 26 0.57 -14.35 -3.33
CA ASP A 26 1.59 -15.40 -3.14
C ASP A 26 3.00 -14.90 -3.52
N THR A 27 3.35 -13.73 -2.98
CA THR A 27 4.59 -13.02 -3.33
C THR A 27 5.41 -12.74 -2.07
N PRO A 28 6.75 -12.81 -2.12
CA PRO A 28 7.60 -12.49 -0.98
C PRO A 28 7.27 -11.13 -0.38
N ILE A 29 7.18 -11.07 0.95
CA ILE A 29 6.77 -9.87 1.69
C ILE A 29 7.73 -8.70 1.46
N GLU A 30 9.01 -8.98 1.22
CA GLU A 30 10.06 -8.02 0.89
C GLU A 30 9.77 -7.29 -0.42
N HIS A 31 9.39 -8.04 -1.48
CA HIS A 31 9.04 -7.46 -2.78
C HIS A 31 7.78 -6.59 -2.68
N VAL A 32 6.76 -7.08 -1.99
CA VAL A 32 5.52 -6.33 -1.78
C VAL A 32 5.77 -5.06 -0.95
N ARG A 33 6.63 -5.13 0.07
CA ARG A 33 7.03 -3.97 0.88
C ARG A 33 7.73 -2.92 0.02
N GLU A 34 8.69 -3.31 -0.81
CA GLU A 34 9.40 -2.38 -1.69
C GLU A 34 8.44 -1.65 -2.63
N LEU A 35 7.56 -2.38 -3.32
CA LEU A 35 6.54 -1.80 -4.20
C LEU A 35 5.62 -0.83 -3.44
N TYR A 36 5.20 -1.21 -2.24
CA TYR A 36 4.35 -0.37 -1.41
C TYR A 36 5.04 0.91 -0.96
N GLU A 37 6.28 0.82 -0.47
CA GLU A 37 7.04 1.98 0.00
C GLU A 37 7.30 2.98 -1.14
N ILE A 38 7.63 2.49 -2.35
CA ILE A 38 7.80 3.32 -3.54
C ILE A 38 6.51 4.08 -3.88
N GLU A 39 5.38 3.36 -4.03
CA GLU A 39 4.11 3.99 -4.39
C GLU A 39 3.59 4.92 -3.30
N HIS A 40 3.74 4.51 -2.03
CA HIS A 40 3.33 5.31 -0.89
C HIS A 40 4.14 6.60 -0.81
N ALA A 41 5.48 6.55 -0.96
CA ALA A 41 6.34 7.73 -0.97
C ALA A 41 5.99 8.66 -2.13
N ARG A 42 5.81 8.11 -3.34
CA ARG A 42 5.41 8.87 -4.54
C ARG A 42 4.10 9.62 -4.31
N LEU A 43 3.05 8.94 -3.89
CA LEU A 43 1.74 9.53 -3.60
C LEU A 43 1.81 10.53 -2.43
N ASN A 44 2.60 10.21 -1.39
CA ASN A 44 2.78 11.09 -0.26
C ASN A 44 3.59 12.35 -0.60
N SER A 45 4.40 12.38 -1.66
CA SER A 45 5.03 13.62 -2.11
C SER A 45 4.07 14.53 -2.90
N GLN A 46 3.12 13.94 -3.63
CA GLN A 46 2.27 14.66 -4.60
C GLN A 46 0.89 15.06 -4.06
N ALA A 47 0.34 14.28 -3.12
CA ALA A 47 -1.05 14.46 -2.70
C ALA A 47 -1.24 15.68 -1.78
N ARG A 48 -2.25 16.52 -2.02
CA ARG A 48 -2.63 17.59 -1.08
C ARG A 48 -3.37 17.05 0.15
N VAL A 49 -4.10 15.94 -0.02
CA VAL A 49 -4.86 15.26 1.05
C VAL A 49 -4.24 13.88 1.28
N LYS A 50 -3.78 13.60 2.50
CA LYS A 50 -3.03 12.37 2.82
C LYS A 50 -3.90 11.20 3.25
N THR A 51 -5.16 11.45 3.61
CA THR A 51 -6.07 10.47 4.22
C THR A 51 -6.23 9.18 3.41
N PHE A 52 -6.10 9.26 2.08
CA PHE A 52 -6.31 8.13 1.18
C PHE A 52 -5.02 7.58 0.56
N VAL A 53 -3.85 8.13 0.91
CA VAL A 53 -2.58 7.73 0.29
C VAL A 53 -2.33 6.23 0.47
N SER A 54 -2.51 5.70 1.68
CA SER A 54 -2.32 4.27 1.95
C SER A 54 -3.28 3.37 1.17
N VAL A 55 -4.54 3.77 1.02
CA VAL A 55 -5.55 3.01 0.27
C VAL A 55 -5.21 2.97 -1.22
N ILE A 56 -4.80 4.13 -1.77
CA ILE A 56 -4.41 4.23 -3.18
C ILE A 56 -3.14 3.43 -3.43
N ALA A 57 -2.13 3.53 -2.54
CA ALA A 57 -0.90 2.74 -2.63
C ALA A 57 -1.20 1.23 -2.65
N THR A 58 -2.00 0.73 -1.69
CA THR A 58 -2.42 -0.69 -1.66
C THR A 58 -3.06 -1.13 -2.97
N ARG A 59 -3.92 -0.30 -3.56
CA ARG A 59 -4.60 -0.63 -4.83
C ARG A 59 -3.61 -0.69 -5.99
N LEU A 60 -2.68 0.25 -6.09
CA LEU A 60 -1.69 0.28 -7.17
C LEU A 60 -0.75 -0.92 -7.08
N VAL A 61 -0.25 -1.24 -5.89
CA VAL A 61 0.60 -2.42 -5.66
C VAL A 61 -0.13 -3.70 -6.03
N ARG A 62 -1.40 -3.87 -5.62
CA ARG A 62 -2.20 -5.03 -6.02
C ARG A 62 -2.28 -5.18 -7.54
N ASN A 63 -2.50 -4.09 -8.26
CA ASN A 63 -2.57 -4.12 -9.72
C ASN A 63 -1.22 -4.52 -10.35
N THR A 64 -0.10 -4.00 -9.82
CA THR A 64 1.24 -4.37 -10.26
C THR A 64 1.49 -5.86 -10.07
N LEU A 65 1.21 -6.40 -8.88
CA LEU A 65 1.38 -7.82 -8.56
C LEU A 65 0.50 -8.71 -9.46
N HIS A 66 -0.74 -8.29 -9.75
CA HIS A 66 -1.59 -9.01 -10.71
C HIS A 66 -1.01 -9.02 -12.12
N ALA A 67 -0.45 -7.88 -12.58
CA ALA A 67 0.16 -7.79 -13.90
C ALA A 67 1.43 -8.64 -14.02
N GLU A 68 2.27 -8.66 -12.99
CA GLU A 68 3.47 -9.52 -12.93
C GLU A 68 3.09 -11.01 -13.04
N ARG A 69 2.02 -11.42 -12.35
CA ARG A 69 1.52 -12.80 -12.40
C ARG A 69 0.95 -13.16 -13.78
N THR A 70 0.27 -12.25 -14.47
CA THR A 70 -0.30 -12.53 -15.79
C THR A 70 0.75 -12.56 -16.92
N ASN A 71 1.90 -11.93 -16.69
CA ASN A 71 3.00 -11.86 -17.66
C ASN A 71 4.07 -12.94 -17.43
N SER A 72 3.90 -13.78 -16.39
CA SER A 72 4.76 -14.93 -16.07
C SER A 72 4.18 -16.22 -16.68
#